data_AF-A0A382RLA6-F1
#
_entry.id   AF-A0A382RLA6-F1
#
_cell.length_a   1.000
_cell.length_b   1.000
_cell.length_c   1.000
_cell.angle_alpha   90.00
_cell.angle_beta   90.00
_cell.angle_gamma   90.00
#
_symmetry.space_group_name_H-M   'P 1'
#
loop_
_entity.id
_entity.type
_entity.pdbx_description
1 polymer ?
#
loop_
_entity_poly.entity_id
_entity_poly.type
_entity_poly.pdbx_seq_one_letter_code
_entity_poly.pdbx_strand_id
1 'polypeptide(L)'
;MRFFTLILIISYIVFGPDWLSSNVSSAAASEQSLMRIGIVGVLIVALILVLNAFSASLLIDGQYRILSLLGYSALAISFLAELSGFHNLASFILSGFMITLLASYALWSLLTLSVKTRNWINTSTNMIGIKIRNFLSITRDQGKSKLGIYQLFFDALFWVGFLVIIFNIWDPTGTVLGTLSSYARDGIPIGGIRIVPTNIIGGVIAFTVLLAITGWIKRWIDKRWLRQIISSDRGARDALVTIVGYTGFTISLLVGLSIAGINVTGLAVVAGALSVGIGFGLQSIANNFVSGIILLFERPIKAGDFVTVGDV
;
A
#
# COMPACT_ATOMS: atom_id res chain seq x y z
N MET A 1 38.73 -6.58 -12.91
CA MET A 1 37.86 -5.75 -13.78
C MET A 1 36.54 -5.30 -13.12
N ARG A 2 35.71 -6.20 -12.53
CA ARG A 2 34.41 -5.83 -11.93
C ARG A 2 34.49 -4.99 -10.63
N PHE A 3 35.51 -5.20 -9.81
CA PHE A 3 35.69 -4.46 -8.55
C PHE A 3 36.15 -3.01 -8.77
N PHE A 4 37.08 -2.80 -9.70
CA PHE A 4 37.62 -1.47 -10.02
C PHE A 4 36.57 -0.55 -10.68
N THR A 5 35.71 -1.10 -11.53
CA THR A 5 34.58 -0.36 -12.13
C THR A 5 33.54 0.03 -11.09
N LEU A 6 33.24 -0.83 -10.12
CA LEU A 6 32.38 -0.51 -8.98
C LEU A 6 32.98 0.60 -8.10
N ILE A 7 34.28 0.52 -7.79
CA ILE A 7 34.96 1.57 -7.01
C ILE A 7 34.94 2.90 -7.75
N LEU A 8 35.18 2.92 -9.07
CA LEU A 8 35.11 4.15 -9.87
C LEU A 8 33.72 4.77 -9.85
N ILE A 9 32.67 3.97 -9.98
CA ILE A 9 31.28 4.43 -9.95
C ILE A 9 30.91 4.96 -8.55
N ILE A 10 31.26 4.22 -7.50
CA ILE A 10 30.99 4.64 -6.11
C ILE A 10 31.78 5.90 -5.77
N SER A 11 33.05 5.97 -6.16
CA SER A 11 33.90 7.16 -5.96
C SER A 11 33.31 8.39 -6.67
N TYR A 12 32.80 8.23 -7.89
CA TYR A 12 32.12 9.33 -8.59
C TYR A 12 30.78 9.71 -7.94
N ILE A 13 29.99 8.76 -7.44
CA ILE A 13 28.73 9.11 -6.74
C ILE A 13 29.03 9.87 -5.44
N VAL A 14 30.10 9.50 -4.73
CA VAL A 14 30.43 10.07 -3.41
C VAL A 14 31.21 11.38 -3.51
N PHE A 15 32.09 11.53 -4.50
CA PHE A 15 33.03 12.66 -4.62
C PHE A 15 32.89 13.44 -5.94
N GLY A 16 32.16 12.90 -6.92
CA GLY A 16 32.08 13.33 -8.32
C GLY A 16 31.48 14.72 -8.60
N PRO A 17 30.37 15.14 -7.98
CA PRO A 17 29.69 16.37 -8.37
C PRO A 17 30.39 17.67 -7.95
N ASP A 18 31.12 17.67 -6.82
CA ASP A 18 31.58 18.91 -6.18
C ASP A 18 32.94 19.43 -6.71
N TRP A 19 33.89 18.54 -6.98
CA TRP A 19 35.18 18.90 -7.59
C TRP A 19 35.06 19.32 -9.07
N LEU A 20 34.06 18.81 -9.80
CA LEU A 20 33.81 19.14 -11.22
C LEU A 20 33.17 20.52 -11.41
N SER A 21 32.37 20.98 -10.45
CA SER A 21 31.59 22.24 -10.49
C SER A 21 32.29 23.44 -9.83
N SER A 22 33.44 23.24 -9.19
CA SER A 22 34.18 24.33 -8.55
C SER A 22 34.67 25.37 -9.58
N ASN A 23 34.31 26.64 -9.35
CA ASN A 23 34.71 27.78 -10.18
C ASN A 23 36.20 28.06 -9.98
N VAL A 24 37.04 27.57 -10.89
CA VAL A 24 38.48 27.88 -10.88
C VAL A 24 38.79 29.06 -11.80
N SER A 25 39.78 29.86 -11.40
CA SER A 25 40.24 31.07 -12.08
C SER A 25 40.53 30.86 -13.57
N SER A 26 40.31 31.91 -14.35
CA SER A 26 40.28 31.93 -15.83
C SER A 26 41.54 31.41 -16.54
N ALA A 27 42.69 31.34 -15.86
CA ALA A 27 43.94 30.81 -16.42
C ALA A 27 44.04 29.27 -16.40
N ALA A 28 43.30 28.59 -15.51
CA ALA A 28 43.29 27.13 -15.39
C ALA A 28 42.05 26.47 -16.02
N ALA A 29 41.16 27.27 -16.63
CA ALA A 29 39.88 26.82 -17.15
C ALA A 29 40.03 25.81 -18.33
N SER A 30 41.02 26.03 -19.22
CA SER A 30 41.25 25.19 -20.40
C SER A 30 41.93 23.85 -20.08
N GLU A 31 42.85 23.83 -19.12
CA GLU A 31 43.50 22.58 -18.67
C GLU A 31 42.52 21.69 -17.90
N GLN A 32 41.65 22.31 -17.09
CA GLN A 32 40.62 21.58 -16.37
C GLN A 32 39.50 21.06 -17.26
N SER A 33 39.11 21.75 -18.33
CA SER A 33 38.10 21.23 -19.27
C SER A 33 38.58 19.95 -19.96
N LEU A 34 39.86 19.87 -20.35
CA LEU A 34 40.44 18.66 -20.93
C LEU A 34 40.49 17.49 -19.92
N MET A 35 40.87 17.77 -18.67
CA MET A 35 40.85 16.77 -17.61
C MET A 35 39.44 16.25 -17.33
N ARG A 36 38.43 17.15 -17.29
CA ARG A 36 37.02 16.80 -17.08
C ARG A 36 36.48 15.89 -18.19
N ILE A 37 36.69 16.26 -19.45
CA ILE A 37 36.30 15.44 -20.61
C ILE A 37 36.95 14.05 -20.54
N GLY A 38 38.24 13.97 -20.15
CA GLY A 38 38.95 12.71 -19.96
C GLY A 38 38.32 11.82 -18.89
N ILE A 39 38.01 12.38 -17.71
CA ILE A 39 37.37 11.67 -16.60
C ILE A 39 35.97 11.19 -17.00
N VAL A 40 35.16 12.07 -17.61
CA VAL A 40 33.81 11.74 -18.09
C VAL A 40 33.87 10.62 -19.14
N GLY A 41 34.83 10.67 -20.07
CA GLY A 41 35.07 9.61 -21.04
C GLY A 41 35.36 8.24 -20.40
N VAL A 42 36.26 8.21 -19.40
CA VAL A 42 36.56 6.97 -18.65
C VAL A 42 35.33 6.45 -17.90
N LEU A 43 34.55 7.35 -17.29
CA LEU A 43 33.32 6.99 -16.58
C LEU A 43 32.26 6.41 -17.51
N ILE A 44 32.08 6.98 -18.70
CA ILE A 44 31.15 6.46 -19.71
C ILE A 44 31.56 5.05 -20.15
N VAL A 45 32.84 4.82 -20.42
CA VAL A 45 33.34 3.48 -20.78
C VAL A 45 33.08 2.49 -19.63
N ALA A 46 33.34 2.88 -18.38
CA ALA A 46 33.04 2.05 -17.22
C ALA A 46 31.53 1.75 -17.10
N LEU A 47 30.67 2.73 -17.36
CA LEU A 47 29.21 2.59 -17.33
C LEU A 47 28.69 1.68 -18.43
N ILE A 48 29.26 1.74 -19.64
CA ILE A 48 28.94 0.84 -20.75
C ILE A 48 29.26 -0.61 -20.37
N LEU A 49 30.42 -0.86 -19.76
CA LEU A 49 30.80 -2.21 -19.29
C LEU A 49 29.83 -2.73 -18.24
N VAL A 50 29.42 -1.88 -17.29
CA VAL A 50 28.46 -2.24 -16.24
C VAL A 50 27.07 -2.48 -16.82
N LEU A 51 26.60 -1.64 -17.76
CA LEU A 51 25.32 -1.81 -18.44
C LEU A 51 25.25 -3.15 -19.19
N ASN A 52 26.33 -3.52 -19.89
CA ASN A 52 26.45 -4.81 -20.57
C ASN A 52 26.45 -5.99 -19.59
N ALA A 53 27.22 -5.91 -18.50
CA ALA A 53 27.26 -6.96 -17.49
C ALA A 53 25.89 -7.14 -16.80
N PHE A 54 25.21 -6.02 -16.51
CA PHE A 54 23.88 -6.01 -15.93
C PHE A 54 22.85 -6.65 -16.87
N SER A 55 22.84 -6.24 -18.15
CA SER A 55 21.98 -6.82 -19.18
C SER A 55 22.18 -8.33 -19.34
N ALA A 56 23.43 -8.82 -19.25
CA ALA A 56 23.72 -10.25 -19.35
C ALA A 56 23.25 -11.04 -18.11
N SER A 57 23.31 -10.45 -16.92
CA SER A 57 22.90 -11.11 -15.66
C SER A 57 21.39 -11.31 -15.53
N LEU A 58 20.61 -10.51 -16.25
CA LEU A 58 19.14 -10.48 -16.16
C LEU A 58 18.44 -11.51 -17.05
N LEU A 59 19.16 -12.29 -17.89
CA LEU A 59 18.70 -13.48 -18.64
C LEU A 59 17.19 -13.49 -19.04
N ILE A 60 16.72 -12.45 -19.72
CA ILE A 60 15.34 -12.37 -20.23
C ILE A 60 15.40 -11.82 -21.66
N ASP A 61 15.02 -12.64 -22.64
CA ASP A 61 15.14 -12.35 -24.07
C ASP A 61 14.21 -11.21 -24.54
N GLY A 62 14.74 -10.35 -25.43
CA GLY A 62 13.97 -9.45 -26.30
C GLY A 62 13.62 -8.06 -25.75
N GLN A 63 13.19 -7.92 -24.50
CA GLN A 63 12.65 -6.64 -23.98
C GLN A 63 13.72 -5.62 -23.52
N TYR A 64 14.98 -6.05 -23.33
CA TYR A 64 16.06 -5.19 -22.81
C TYR A 64 16.81 -4.39 -23.87
N ARG A 65 16.58 -4.64 -25.16
CA ARG A 65 17.23 -3.88 -26.23
C ARG A 65 16.87 -2.40 -26.19
N ILE A 66 15.66 -2.08 -25.73
CA ILE A 66 15.19 -0.70 -25.54
C ILE A 66 15.87 -0.07 -24.33
N LEU A 67 15.98 -0.79 -23.21
CA LEU A 67 16.58 -0.27 -21.98
C LEU A 67 18.08 0.00 -22.16
N SER A 68 18.79 -0.90 -22.85
CA SER A 68 20.20 -0.69 -23.18
C SER A 68 20.38 0.44 -24.19
N LEU A 69 19.52 0.54 -25.20
CA LEU A 69 19.53 1.66 -26.15
C LEU A 69 19.28 3.01 -25.47
N LEU A 70 18.33 3.07 -24.53
CA LEU A 70 18.10 4.25 -23.70
C LEU A 70 19.33 4.59 -22.85
N GLY A 71 19.95 3.60 -22.22
CA GLY A 71 21.18 3.80 -21.45
C GLY A 71 22.33 4.33 -22.30
N TYR A 72 22.56 3.76 -23.48
CA TYR A 72 23.57 4.25 -24.42
C TYR A 72 23.27 5.66 -24.90
N SER A 73 22.00 5.97 -25.18
CA SER A 73 21.61 7.32 -25.60
C SER A 73 21.85 8.35 -24.49
N ALA A 74 21.54 8.02 -23.23
CA ALA A 74 21.79 8.91 -22.09
C ALA A 74 23.30 9.18 -21.90
N LEU A 75 24.14 8.15 -22.02
CA LEU A 75 25.60 8.31 -21.95
C LEU A 75 26.15 9.14 -23.12
N ALA A 76 25.64 8.94 -24.34
CA ALA A 76 26.02 9.74 -25.50
C ALA A 76 25.61 11.21 -25.34
N ILE A 77 24.39 11.48 -24.85
CA ILE A 77 23.90 12.84 -24.58
C ILE A 77 24.75 13.50 -23.50
N SER A 78 25.10 12.78 -22.42
CA SER A 78 25.98 13.29 -21.37
C SER A 78 27.36 13.68 -21.92
N PHE A 79 27.93 12.84 -22.80
CA PHE A 79 29.20 13.15 -23.45
C PHE A 79 29.13 14.38 -24.36
N LEU A 80 28.08 14.48 -25.18
CA LEU A 80 27.87 15.62 -26.06
C LEU A 80 27.64 16.91 -25.26
N ALA A 81 26.92 16.83 -24.14
CA ALA A 81 26.72 17.94 -23.22
C ALA A 81 28.06 18.42 -22.64
N GLU A 82 28.93 17.49 -22.22
CA GLU A 82 30.26 17.82 -21.71
C GLU A 82 31.13 18.49 -22.79
N LEU A 83 31.14 17.95 -24.01
CA LEU A 83 31.87 18.54 -25.15
C LEU A 83 31.35 19.94 -25.53
N SER A 84 30.05 20.17 -25.35
CA SER A 84 29.40 21.46 -25.64
C SER A 84 29.57 22.48 -24.50
N GLY A 85 30.23 22.11 -23.40
CA GLY A 85 30.44 22.97 -22.23
C GLY A 85 29.27 23.02 -21.24
N PHE A 86 28.25 22.18 -21.42
CA PHE A 86 27.12 22.04 -20.48
C PHE A 86 27.46 21.07 -19.33
N HIS A 87 28.51 21.40 -18.56
CA HIS A 87 29.06 20.55 -17.49
C HIS A 87 28.01 20.13 -16.44
N ASN A 88 27.15 21.06 -16.02
CA ASN A 88 26.10 20.76 -15.03
C ASN A 88 25.09 19.75 -15.56
N LEU A 89 24.72 19.85 -16.84
CA LEU A 89 23.80 18.90 -17.49
C LEU A 89 24.46 17.52 -17.64
N ALA A 90 25.72 17.50 -18.10
CA ALA A 90 26.49 16.27 -18.24
C ALA A 90 26.61 15.54 -16.89
N SER A 91 26.99 16.26 -15.84
CA SER A 91 27.08 15.74 -14.47
C SER A 91 25.73 15.23 -13.96
N PHE A 92 24.64 15.98 -14.16
CA PHE A 92 23.30 15.57 -13.74
C PHE A 92 22.85 14.26 -14.42
N ILE A 93 23.04 14.16 -15.74
CA ILE A 93 22.68 12.94 -16.50
C ILE A 93 23.55 11.77 -16.04
N LEU A 94 24.85 11.98 -15.82
CA LEU A 94 25.79 10.93 -15.47
C LEU A 94 25.55 10.41 -14.04
N SER A 95 25.39 11.30 -13.07
CA SER A 95 25.02 10.94 -11.69
C SER A 95 23.65 10.27 -11.66
N GLY A 96 22.68 10.82 -12.39
CA GLY A 96 21.33 10.27 -12.44
C GLY A 96 21.29 8.86 -13.03
N PHE A 97 22.02 8.65 -14.13
CA PHE A 97 22.16 7.34 -14.75
C PHE A 97 22.89 6.33 -13.85
N MET A 98 24.01 6.73 -13.23
CA MET A 98 24.77 5.87 -12.31
C MET A 98 23.92 5.38 -11.14
N ILE A 99 23.22 6.29 -10.45
CA ILE A 99 22.40 5.93 -9.30
C ILE A 99 21.18 5.11 -9.74
N THR A 100 20.58 5.42 -10.89
CA THR A 100 19.48 4.62 -11.48
C THR A 100 19.92 3.19 -11.75
N LEU A 101 21.12 2.98 -12.29
CA LEU A 101 21.68 1.65 -12.56
C LEU A 101 21.91 0.89 -11.25
N LEU A 102 22.53 1.55 -10.26
CA LEU A 102 22.78 0.97 -8.94
C LEU A 102 21.48 0.61 -8.21
N ALA A 103 20.48 1.50 -8.23
CA ALA A 103 19.15 1.27 -7.66
C ALA A 103 18.43 0.10 -8.36
N SER A 104 18.56 -0.01 -9.69
CA SER A 104 17.98 -1.12 -10.46
C SER A 104 18.62 -2.46 -10.09
N TYR A 105 19.95 -2.48 -9.90
CA TYR A 105 20.65 -3.67 -9.43
C TYR A 105 20.26 -4.05 -8.00
N ALA A 106 20.15 -3.07 -7.11
CA ALA A 106 19.69 -3.28 -5.74
C ALA A 106 18.26 -3.85 -5.71
N LEU A 107 17.34 -3.29 -6.52
CA LEU A 107 15.97 -3.78 -6.66
C LEU A 107 15.93 -5.23 -7.15
N TRP A 108 16.66 -5.55 -8.23
CA TRP A 108 16.73 -6.92 -8.75
C TRP A 108 17.27 -7.91 -7.71
N SER A 109 18.28 -7.50 -6.94
CA SER A 109 18.84 -8.31 -5.85
C SER A 109 17.82 -8.55 -4.73
N LEU A 110 17.09 -7.50 -4.31
CA LEU A 110 16.04 -7.60 -3.29
C LEU A 110 14.88 -8.48 -3.72
N LEU A 111 14.40 -8.34 -4.96
CA LEU A 111 13.34 -9.19 -5.52
C LEU A 111 13.79 -10.65 -5.61
N THR A 112 15.03 -10.90 -6.03
CA THR A 112 15.60 -12.25 -6.07
C THR A 112 15.73 -12.84 -4.66
N LEU A 113 16.14 -12.04 -3.67
CA LEU A 113 16.22 -12.43 -2.27
C LEU A 113 14.83 -12.78 -1.70
N SER A 114 13.81 -11.98 -2.04
CA SER A 114 12.41 -12.19 -1.67
C SER A 114 11.91 -13.57 -2.13
N VAL A 115 12.11 -13.88 -3.43
CA VAL A 115 11.75 -15.18 -4.02
C VAL A 115 12.54 -16.33 -3.40
N LYS A 116 13.86 -16.18 -3.22
CA LYS A 116 14.70 -17.21 -2.60
C LYS A 116 14.29 -17.49 -1.16
N THR A 117 13.97 -16.45 -0.39
CA THR A 117 13.52 -16.57 1.00
C THR A 117 12.18 -17.29 1.08
N ARG A 118 11.21 -16.93 0.22
CA ARG A 118 9.93 -17.64 0.12
C ARG A 118 10.13 -19.13 -0.17
N ASN A 119 10.93 -19.43 -1.20
CA ASN A 119 11.20 -20.82 -1.59
C ASN A 119 11.87 -21.58 -0.45
N TRP A 120 12.85 -20.96 0.21
CA TRP A 120 13.52 -21.54 1.37
C TRP A 120 12.55 -21.82 2.51
N ILE A 121 11.66 -20.89 2.89
CA ILE A 121 10.67 -21.13 3.96
C ILE A 121 9.72 -22.29 3.59
N ASN A 122 9.34 -22.40 2.31
CA ASN A 122 8.44 -23.46 1.86
C ASN A 122 9.10 -24.85 1.86
N THR A 123 10.37 -24.94 1.46
CA THR A 123 11.08 -26.22 1.30
C THR A 123 11.92 -26.62 2.52
N SER A 124 12.28 -25.67 3.39
CA SER A 124 13.21 -25.88 4.51
C SER A 124 12.66 -26.86 5.54
N THR A 125 13.51 -27.83 5.87
CA THR A 125 13.37 -28.82 6.95
C THR A 125 14.10 -28.40 8.21
N ASN A 126 14.77 -27.24 8.22
CA ASN A 126 15.51 -26.75 9.37
C ASN A 126 14.57 -26.26 10.47
N MET A 127 15.04 -26.32 11.72
CA MET A 127 14.27 -25.94 12.91
C MET A 127 13.76 -24.48 12.85
N ILE A 128 14.54 -23.57 12.27
CA ILE A 128 14.15 -22.16 12.06
C ILE A 128 13.02 -22.04 11.04
N GLY A 129 13.12 -22.74 9.91
CA GLY A 129 12.08 -22.73 8.86
C GLY A 129 10.77 -23.33 9.38
N ILE A 130 10.85 -24.39 10.20
CA ILE A 130 9.68 -25.00 10.84
C ILE A 130 9.06 -24.03 11.86
N LYS A 131 9.86 -23.37 12.71
CA LYS A 131 9.35 -22.38 13.68
C LYS A 131 8.65 -21.21 13.00
N ILE A 132 9.24 -20.63 11.96
CA ILE A 132 8.64 -19.53 11.20
C ILE A 132 7.33 -19.96 10.54
N ARG A 133 7.30 -21.16 9.95
CA ARG A 133 6.11 -21.72 9.30
C ARG A 133 4.98 -21.98 10.30
N ASN A 134 5.31 -22.53 11.48
CA ASN A 134 4.35 -22.77 12.56
C ASN A 134 3.83 -21.46 13.16
N PHE A 135 4.69 -20.46 13.39
CA PHE A 135 4.29 -19.14 13.85
C PHE A 135 3.29 -18.48 12.90
N LEU A 136 3.53 -18.60 11.59
CA LEU A 136 2.64 -18.03 10.57
C LEU A 136 1.43 -18.93 10.24
N SER A 137 1.29 -20.09 10.88
CA SER A 137 0.21 -21.07 10.61
C SER A 137 0.10 -21.46 9.12
N ILE A 138 1.25 -21.68 8.46
CA ILE A 138 1.33 -21.96 7.02
C ILE A 138 1.53 -23.46 6.80
N THR A 139 0.65 -24.11 6.05
CA THR A 139 0.79 -25.50 5.62
C THR A 139 1.77 -25.63 4.45
N ARG A 140 2.48 -26.76 4.37
CA ARG A 140 3.41 -27.07 3.27
C ARG A 140 2.61 -27.42 2.02
N ASP A 141 2.51 -26.49 1.08
CA ASP A 141 1.89 -26.71 -0.22
C ASP A 141 2.88 -26.32 -1.33
N GLN A 142 3.10 -27.23 -2.28
CA GLN A 142 3.98 -27.05 -3.42
C GLN A 142 3.39 -26.09 -4.47
N GLY A 143 2.05 -25.88 -4.47
CA GLY A 143 1.36 -25.13 -5.52
C GLY A 143 0.81 -23.74 -5.14
N LYS A 144 0.29 -23.53 -3.92
CA LYS A 144 -0.34 -22.26 -3.53
C LYS A 144 -0.08 -21.88 -2.07
N SER A 145 1.18 -21.60 -1.75
CA SER A 145 1.54 -21.15 -0.40
C SER A 145 1.02 -19.74 -0.09
N LYS A 146 0.38 -19.57 1.08
CA LYS A 146 0.02 -18.25 1.65
C LYS A 146 1.22 -17.28 1.73
N LEU A 147 2.46 -17.79 1.66
CA LEU A 147 3.70 -17.00 1.54
C LEU A 147 3.71 -16.08 0.32
N GLY A 148 2.96 -16.39 -0.74
CA GLY A 148 2.87 -15.54 -1.92
C GLY A 148 2.30 -14.15 -1.64
N ILE A 149 1.35 -14.01 -0.72
CA ILE A 149 0.77 -12.71 -0.36
C ILE A 149 1.81 -11.84 0.35
N TYR A 150 2.59 -12.44 1.27
CA TYR A 150 3.69 -11.74 1.93
C TYR A 150 4.78 -11.31 0.95
N GLN A 151 5.11 -12.17 -0.02
CA GLN A 151 6.07 -11.83 -1.08
C GLN A 151 5.57 -10.63 -1.89
N LEU A 152 4.31 -10.63 -2.33
CA LEU A 152 3.72 -9.51 -3.08
C LEU A 152 3.79 -8.19 -2.29
N PHE A 153 3.56 -8.23 -0.98
CA PHE A 153 3.71 -7.06 -0.12
C PHE A 153 5.14 -6.50 -0.09
N PHE A 154 6.14 -7.36 0.10
CA PHE A 154 7.55 -6.93 0.11
C PHE A 154 8.02 -6.48 -1.27
N ASP A 155 7.63 -7.19 -2.33
CA ASP A 155 7.97 -6.83 -3.71
C ASP A 155 7.37 -5.45 -4.05
N ALA A 156 6.11 -5.19 -3.66
CA ALA A 156 5.48 -3.88 -3.81
C ALA A 156 6.23 -2.79 -3.03
N LEU A 157 6.66 -3.07 -1.79
CA LEU A 157 7.45 -2.13 -0.99
C LEU A 157 8.79 -1.79 -1.65
N PHE A 158 9.47 -2.79 -2.22
CA PHE A 158 10.73 -2.57 -2.95
C PHE A 158 10.52 -1.73 -4.21
N TRP A 159 9.44 -1.97 -4.96
CA TRP A 159 9.08 -1.15 -6.12
C TRP A 159 8.77 0.29 -5.72
N VAL A 160 8.01 0.51 -4.64
CA VAL A 160 7.74 1.85 -4.11
C VAL A 160 9.05 2.54 -3.75
N GLY A 161 9.94 1.87 -3.00
CA GLY A 161 11.25 2.42 -2.64
C GLY A 161 12.10 2.79 -3.87
N PHE A 162 12.13 1.93 -4.88
CA PHE A 162 12.80 2.19 -6.15
C PHE A 162 12.24 3.43 -6.85
N LEU A 163 10.92 3.57 -6.95
CA LEU A 163 10.29 4.74 -7.56
C LEU A 163 10.63 6.03 -6.80
N VAL A 164 10.59 6.01 -5.46
CA VAL A 164 11.00 7.17 -4.64
C VAL A 164 12.44 7.58 -4.93
N ILE A 165 13.36 6.62 -5.06
CA ILE A 165 14.76 6.89 -5.40
C ILE A 165 14.85 7.54 -6.79
N ILE A 166 14.19 6.97 -7.81
CA ILE A 166 14.19 7.53 -9.17
C ILE A 166 13.63 8.96 -9.20
N PHE A 167 12.51 9.21 -8.52
CA PHE A 167 11.94 10.57 -8.47
C PHE A 167 12.88 11.58 -7.79
N ASN A 168 13.53 11.22 -6.68
CA ASN A 168 14.48 12.13 -6.02
C ASN A 168 15.70 12.44 -6.89
N ILE A 169 16.14 11.50 -7.71
CA ILE A 169 17.30 11.67 -8.59
C ILE A 169 16.98 12.60 -9.77
N TRP A 170 15.84 12.37 -10.42
CA TRP A 170 15.49 13.07 -11.67
C TRP A 170 14.71 14.38 -11.44
N ASP A 171 14.19 14.59 -10.22
CA ASP A 171 13.64 15.87 -9.75
C ASP A 171 14.39 16.32 -8.48
N PRO A 172 15.63 16.81 -8.61
CA PRO A 172 16.43 17.26 -7.47
C PRO A 172 15.81 18.48 -6.76
N THR A 173 14.95 19.23 -7.46
CA THR A 173 14.18 20.33 -6.88
C THR A 173 13.02 19.87 -6.00
N GLY A 174 12.65 18.58 -6.03
CA GLY A 174 11.53 18.02 -5.29
C GLY A 174 10.17 18.63 -5.69
N THR A 175 10.09 19.27 -6.86
CA THR A 175 8.87 19.94 -7.34
C THR A 175 7.77 18.96 -7.68
N VAL A 176 8.11 17.85 -8.32
CA VAL A 176 7.19 16.77 -8.70
C VAL A 176 6.72 16.04 -7.44
N LEU A 177 7.63 15.65 -6.54
CA LEU A 177 7.26 15.02 -5.27
C LEU A 177 6.46 15.96 -4.37
N GLY A 178 6.82 17.23 -4.32
CA GLY A 178 6.09 18.28 -3.60
C GLY A 178 4.68 18.47 -4.13
N THR A 179 4.52 18.53 -5.45
CA THR A 179 3.23 18.68 -6.14
C THR A 179 2.36 17.42 -6.02
N LEU A 180 2.94 16.22 -6.11
CA LEU A 180 2.25 14.97 -5.80
C LEU A 180 1.79 14.94 -4.33
N SER A 181 2.63 15.42 -3.41
CA SER A 181 2.28 15.49 -1.99
C SER A 181 1.19 16.52 -1.70
N SER A 182 1.13 17.63 -2.44
CA SER A 182 0.05 18.61 -2.33
C SER A 182 -1.23 18.06 -2.95
N TYR A 183 -1.20 17.38 -4.10
CA TYR A 183 -2.39 16.70 -4.61
C TYR A 183 -2.88 15.57 -3.71
N ALA A 184 -1.98 14.87 -3.01
CA ALA A 184 -2.36 13.87 -2.03
C ALA A 184 -3.02 14.47 -0.77
N ARG A 185 -2.55 15.65 -0.30
CA ARG A 185 -3.04 16.33 0.90
C ARG A 185 -4.23 17.26 0.64
N ASP A 186 -4.14 18.10 -0.38
CA ASP A 186 -5.09 19.16 -0.73
C ASP A 186 -6.20 18.67 -1.69
N GLY A 187 -6.00 17.49 -2.28
CA GLY A 187 -6.96 16.77 -3.12
C GLY A 187 -7.00 17.24 -4.57
N ILE A 188 -7.56 16.37 -5.42
CA ILE A 188 -7.79 16.66 -6.84
C ILE A 188 -9.27 17.08 -6.99
N PRO A 189 -9.57 18.30 -7.46
CA PRO A 189 -10.94 18.69 -7.74
C PRO A 189 -11.43 17.97 -9.00
N ILE A 190 -12.41 17.07 -8.86
CA ILE A 190 -13.07 16.39 -9.98
C ILE A 190 -14.57 16.67 -9.89
N GLY A 191 -15.11 17.44 -10.85
CA GLY A 191 -16.56 17.61 -11.01
C GLY A 191 -17.30 18.12 -9.77
N GLY A 192 -16.69 19.01 -8.98
CA GLY A 192 -17.29 19.58 -7.75
C GLY A 192 -17.03 18.78 -6.47
N ILE A 193 -16.38 17.61 -6.57
CA ILE A 193 -15.96 16.80 -5.42
C ILE A 193 -14.43 16.86 -5.31
N ARG A 194 -13.92 17.22 -4.14
CA ARG A 194 -12.49 17.15 -3.85
C ARG A 194 -12.15 15.75 -3.36
N ILE A 195 -11.53 14.96 -4.22
CA ILE A 195 -11.06 13.62 -3.87
C ILE A 195 -9.66 13.76 -3.28
N VAL A 196 -9.53 13.50 -1.98
CA VAL A 196 -8.25 13.52 -1.27
C VAL A 196 -7.79 12.06 -1.08
N PRO A 197 -6.75 11.59 -1.79
CA PRO A 197 -6.28 10.20 -1.69
C PRO A 197 -5.95 9.78 -0.25
N THR A 198 -5.40 10.69 0.56
CA THR A 198 -5.12 10.44 1.98
C THR A 198 -6.40 10.14 2.77
N ASN A 199 -7.49 10.84 2.47
CA ASN A 199 -8.79 10.60 3.12
C ASN A 199 -9.35 9.25 2.71
N ILE A 200 -9.21 8.83 1.45
CA ILE A 200 -9.63 7.49 1.00
C ILE A 200 -8.89 6.41 1.80
N ILE A 201 -7.56 6.51 1.90
CA ILE A 201 -6.76 5.56 2.68
C ILE A 201 -7.20 5.57 4.15
N GLY A 202 -7.38 6.75 4.74
CA GLY A 202 -7.90 6.91 6.10
C GLY A 202 -9.28 6.27 6.28
N GLY A 203 -10.18 6.42 5.30
CA GLY A 203 -11.51 5.82 5.29
C GLY A 203 -11.47 4.30 5.19
N VAL A 204 -10.60 3.74 4.35
CA VAL A 204 -10.38 2.28 4.25
C VAL A 204 -9.81 1.71 5.54
N ILE A 205 -8.85 2.41 6.16
CA ILE A 205 -8.29 2.02 7.46
C ILE A 205 -9.38 2.04 8.54
N ALA A 206 -10.13 3.15 8.64
CA ALA A 206 -11.20 3.29 9.62
C ALA A 206 -12.29 2.23 9.44
N PHE A 207 -12.71 1.96 8.20
CA PHE A 207 -13.65 0.90 7.86
C PHE A 207 -13.14 -0.47 8.32
N THR A 208 -11.88 -0.79 8.02
CA THR A 208 -11.26 -2.07 8.39
C THR A 208 -11.17 -2.23 9.92
N VAL A 209 -10.78 -1.17 10.63
CA VAL A 209 -10.71 -1.16 12.10
C VAL A 209 -12.09 -1.33 12.71
N LEU A 210 -13.10 -0.60 12.24
CA LEU A 210 -14.48 -0.70 12.72
C LEU A 210 -15.09 -2.08 12.43
N LEU A 211 -14.79 -2.69 11.27
CA LEU A 211 -15.19 -4.06 10.98
C LEU A 211 -14.52 -5.07 11.92
N ALA A 212 -13.23 -4.88 12.23
CA ALA A 212 -12.52 -5.73 13.19
C ALA A 212 -13.14 -5.62 14.59
N ILE A 213 -13.48 -4.41 15.03
CA ILE A 213 -14.19 -4.16 16.29
C ILE A 213 -15.57 -4.84 16.26
N THR A 214 -16.33 -4.68 15.18
CA THR A 214 -17.65 -5.33 15.01
C THR A 214 -17.54 -6.85 15.09
N GLY A 215 -16.50 -7.43 14.47
CA GLY A 215 -16.20 -8.85 14.57
C GLY A 215 -15.84 -9.30 15.98
N TRP A 216 -15.07 -8.49 16.70
CA TRP A 216 -14.74 -8.72 18.11
C TRP A 216 -15.98 -8.68 19.00
N ILE A 217 -16.85 -7.68 18.83
CA ILE A 217 -18.14 -7.55 19.54
C ILE A 217 -19.02 -8.76 19.28
N LYS A 218 -19.18 -9.18 18.01
CA LYS A 218 -19.97 -10.38 17.65
C LYS A 218 -19.48 -11.63 18.39
N ARG A 219 -18.17 -11.86 18.40
CA ARG A 219 -17.56 -13.00 19.10
C ARG A 219 -17.74 -12.89 20.62
N TRP A 220 -17.64 -11.68 21.18
CA TRP A 220 -17.82 -11.45 22.60
C TRP A 220 -19.26 -11.73 23.04
N ILE A 221 -20.25 -11.19 22.32
CA ILE A 221 -21.69 -11.43 22.53
C ILE A 221 -21.99 -12.93 22.43
N ASP A 222 -21.51 -13.57 21.37
CA ASP A 222 -21.76 -14.98 21.11
C ASP A 222 -21.13 -15.88 22.19
N LYS A 223 -19.91 -15.57 22.62
CA LYS A 223 -19.18 -16.43 23.55
C LYS A 223 -19.56 -16.25 25.01
N ARG A 224 -19.88 -15.03 25.44
CA ARG A 224 -19.98 -14.65 26.86
C ARG A 224 -21.42 -14.43 27.30
N TRP A 225 -22.22 -13.73 26.51
CA TRP A 225 -23.59 -13.35 26.90
C TRP A 225 -24.64 -14.37 26.46
N LEU A 226 -24.69 -14.72 25.17
CA LEU A 226 -25.80 -15.52 24.65
C LEU A 226 -25.78 -16.97 25.14
N ARG A 227 -24.60 -17.54 25.39
CA ARG A 227 -24.48 -18.89 25.96
C ARG A 227 -24.91 -19.01 27.43
N GLN A 228 -24.91 -17.91 28.18
CA GLN A 228 -25.27 -17.93 29.60
C GLN A 228 -26.76 -17.65 29.84
N ILE A 229 -27.42 -16.91 28.95
CA ILE A 229 -28.81 -16.43 29.15
C ILE A 229 -29.82 -17.14 28.24
N ILE A 230 -29.44 -17.46 26.99
CA ILE A 230 -30.32 -18.07 25.99
C ILE A 230 -29.82 -19.49 25.71
N SER A 231 -30.04 -20.38 26.67
CA SER A 231 -29.59 -21.77 26.59
C SER A 231 -30.46 -22.66 25.70
N SER A 232 -31.72 -22.27 25.42
CA SER A 232 -32.70 -23.16 24.78
C SER A 232 -33.11 -22.78 23.34
N ASP A 233 -32.77 -21.59 22.83
CA ASP A 233 -33.18 -21.16 21.49
C ASP A 233 -31.99 -20.67 20.65
N ARG A 234 -31.48 -21.59 19.81
CA ARG A 234 -30.37 -21.34 18.89
C ARG A 234 -30.75 -20.33 17.80
N GLY A 235 -32.02 -20.26 17.40
CA GLY A 235 -32.50 -19.36 16.35
C GLY A 235 -32.47 -17.90 16.78
N ALA A 236 -32.95 -17.60 17.98
CA ALA A 236 -32.91 -16.25 18.54
C ALA A 236 -31.47 -15.72 18.70
N ARG A 237 -30.55 -16.59 19.12
CA ARG A 237 -29.12 -16.26 19.26
C ARG A 237 -28.48 -15.90 17.92
N ASP A 238 -28.67 -16.75 16.89
CA ASP A 238 -28.09 -16.52 15.57
C ASP A 238 -28.69 -15.27 14.90
N ALA A 239 -29.98 -15.01 15.09
CA ALA A 239 -30.65 -13.80 14.63
C ALA A 239 -30.02 -12.52 15.24
N LEU A 240 -29.83 -12.49 16.57
CA LEU A 240 -29.23 -11.34 17.25
C LEU A 240 -27.80 -11.05 16.78
N VAL A 241 -26.95 -12.08 16.67
CA VAL A 241 -25.57 -11.93 16.19
C VAL A 241 -25.55 -11.41 14.75
N THR A 242 -26.49 -11.87 13.92
CA THR A 242 -26.62 -11.43 12.54
C THR A 242 -27.05 -9.96 12.45
N ILE A 243 -28.04 -9.53 13.24
CA ILE A 243 -28.50 -8.13 13.31
C ILE A 243 -27.35 -7.21 13.74
N VAL A 244 -26.64 -7.54 14.83
CA VAL A 244 -25.47 -6.77 15.28
C VAL A 244 -24.41 -6.70 14.19
N GLY A 245 -24.21 -7.79 13.45
CA GLY A 245 -23.30 -7.85 12.32
C GLY A 245 -23.63 -6.89 11.19
N TYR A 246 -24.90 -6.85 10.75
CA TYR A 246 -25.34 -5.96 9.68
C TYR A 246 -25.36 -4.49 10.11
N THR A 247 -25.79 -4.20 11.34
CA THR A 247 -25.75 -2.84 11.89
C THR A 247 -24.32 -2.34 11.99
N GLY A 248 -23.41 -3.13 12.56
CA GLY A 248 -22.00 -2.77 12.67
C GLY A 248 -21.32 -2.60 11.31
N PHE A 249 -21.63 -3.47 10.33
CA PHE A 249 -21.16 -3.31 8.96
C PHE A 249 -21.62 -1.99 8.33
N THR A 250 -22.92 -1.67 8.45
CA THR A 250 -23.51 -0.46 7.87
C THR A 250 -22.90 0.80 8.49
N ILE A 251 -22.73 0.83 9.81
CA ILE A 251 -22.05 1.95 10.51
C ILE A 251 -20.60 2.07 10.06
N SER A 252 -19.86 0.95 10.01
CA SER A 252 -18.47 0.94 9.56
C SER A 252 -18.35 1.53 8.15
N LEU A 253 -19.26 1.14 7.25
CA LEU A 253 -19.30 1.60 5.86
C LEU A 253 -19.58 3.10 5.79
N LEU A 254 -20.62 3.60 6.47
CA LEU A 254 -20.98 5.01 6.45
C LEU A 254 -19.85 5.89 7.04
N VAL A 255 -19.22 5.45 8.12
CA VAL A 255 -18.08 6.17 8.72
C VAL A 255 -16.87 6.16 7.79
N GLY A 256 -16.55 5.01 7.19
CA GLY A 256 -15.44 4.89 6.24
C GLY A 256 -15.63 5.78 5.00
N LEU A 257 -16.84 5.82 4.45
CA LEU A 257 -17.20 6.71 3.33
C LEU A 257 -17.13 8.19 3.71
N SER A 258 -17.61 8.55 4.90
CA SER A 258 -17.54 9.92 5.41
C SER A 258 -16.10 10.40 5.55
N ILE A 259 -15.23 9.58 6.16
CA ILE A 259 -13.79 9.88 6.30
C ILE A 259 -13.11 9.94 4.94
N ALA A 260 -13.53 9.11 3.97
CA ALA A 260 -13.04 9.17 2.60
C ALA A 260 -13.42 10.46 1.84
N GLY A 261 -14.20 11.35 2.45
CA GLY A 261 -14.66 12.60 1.85
C GLY A 261 -15.89 12.43 0.95
N ILE A 262 -16.54 11.28 1.00
CA ILE A 262 -17.79 11.02 0.26
C ILE A 262 -18.96 11.58 1.07
N ASN A 263 -19.81 12.38 0.42
CA ASN A 263 -21.00 12.92 1.07
C ASN A 263 -22.02 11.80 1.33
N VAL A 264 -22.06 11.33 2.58
CA VAL A 264 -22.97 10.28 3.04
C VAL A 264 -24.35 10.79 3.45
N THR A 265 -24.61 12.11 3.41
CA THR A 265 -25.89 12.67 3.84
C THR A 265 -27.06 12.09 3.06
N GLY A 266 -26.92 11.91 1.75
CA GLY A 266 -27.96 11.26 0.93
C GLY A 266 -28.23 9.81 1.35
N LEU A 267 -27.18 9.05 1.65
CA LEU A 267 -27.31 7.68 2.15
C LEU A 267 -27.96 7.63 3.55
N ALA A 268 -27.61 8.57 4.42
CA ALA A 268 -28.18 8.68 5.75
C ALA A 268 -29.68 9.01 5.71
N VAL A 269 -30.11 9.87 4.78
CA VAL A 269 -31.54 10.17 4.54
C VAL A 269 -32.28 8.93 4.08
N VAL A 270 -31.74 8.18 3.12
CA VAL A 270 -32.36 6.93 2.63
C VAL A 270 -32.42 5.88 3.75
N ALA A 271 -31.35 5.70 4.51
CA ALA A 271 -31.32 4.79 5.65
C ALA A 271 -32.33 5.19 6.73
N GLY A 272 -32.49 6.49 6.99
CA GLY A 272 -33.50 7.03 7.90
C GLY A 272 -34.92 6.72 7.43
N ALA A 273 -35.24 6.98 6.16
CA ALA A 273 -36.55 6.66 5.58
C ALA A 273 -36.86 5.15 5.64
N LEU A 274 -35.86 4.32 5.33
CA LEU A 274 -35.98 2.86 5.40
C LEU A 274 -36.18 2.38 6.85
N SER A 275 -35.49 2.97 7.82
CA SER A 275 -35.65 2.67 9.24
C SER A 275 -37.06 3.00 9.74
N VAL A 276 -37.62 4.14 9.32
CA VAL A 276 -39.01 4.51 9.63
C VAL A 276 -39.99 3.51 9.00
N GLY A 277 -39.78 3.13 7.74
CA GLY A 277 -40.61 2.13 7.06
C GLY A 277 -40.60 0.76 7.75
N ILE A 278 -39.43 0.29 8.20
CA ILE A 278 -39.31 -0.94 8.98
C ILE A 278 -40.03 -0.80 10.33
N GLY A 279 -39.93 0.36 10.99
CA GLY A 279 -40.64 0.65 12.24
C GLY A 279 -42.15 0.55 12.09
N PHE A 280 -42.71 1.09 11.01
CA PHE A 280 -44.13 0.94 10.68
C PHE A 280 -44.51 -0.53 10.41
N GLY A 281 -43.67 -1.29 9.69
CA GLY A 281 -43.91 -2.72 9.43
C GLY A 281 -43.88 -3.58 10.71
N LEU A 282 -43.08 -3.21 11.70
CA LEU A 282 -42.95 -3.90 12.99
C LEU A 282 -43.93 -3.39 14.06
N GLN A 283 -44.75 -2.38 13.75
CA GLN A 283 -45.62 -1.70 14.72
C GLN A 283 -46.55 -2.67 15.47
N SER A 284 -47.16 -3.63 14.77
CA SER A 284 -48.06 -4.62 15.38
C SER A 284 -47.34 -5.50 16.41
N ILE A 285 -46.13 -5.95 16.09
CA ILE A 285 -45.30 -6.75 16.99
C ILE A 285 -44.92 -5.93 18.23
N ALA A 286 -44.52 -4.68 18.04
CA ALA A 286 -44.19 -3.78 19.15
C ALA A 286 -45.40 -3.52 20.06
N ASN A 287 -46.59 -3.27 19.48
CA ASN A 287 -47.83 -3.07 20.24
C ASN A 287 -48.21 -4.31 21.07
N ASN A 288 -48.12 -5.50 20.48
CA ASN A 288 -48.41 -6.76 21.17
C ASN A 288 -47.42 -7.00 22.31
N PHE A 289 -46.14 -6.69 22.10
CA PHE A 289 -45.10 -6.82 23.12
C PHE A 289 -45.33 -5.86 24.30
N VAL A 290 -45.60 -4.59 24.02
CA VAL A 290 -45.90 -3.58 25.06
C VAL A 290 -47.16 -3.97 25.85
N SER A 291 -48.21 -4.42 25.14
CA SER A 291 -49.44 -4.89 25.78
C SER A 291 -49.17 -6.07 26.73
N GLY A 292 -48.32 -7.02 26.31
CA GLY A 292 -47.89 -8.12 27.16
C GLY A 292 -47.16 -7.68 28.43
N ILE A 293 -46.25 -6.69 28.35
CA ILE A 293 -45.57 -6.13 29.52
C ILE A 293 -46.57 -5.43 30.46
N ILE A 294 -47.50 -4.65 29.92
CA ILE A 294 -48.52 -3.95 30.70
C ILE A 294 -49.39 -4.95 31.46
N LEU A 295 -49.85 -6.02 30.81
CA LEU A 295 -50.64 -7.07 31.44
C LEU A 295 -49.88 -7.73 32.61
N LEU A 296 -48.58 -7.95 32.47
CA LEU A 296 -47.74 -8.53 33.53
C LEU A 296 -47.55 -7.57 34.71
N PHE A 297 -47.49 -6.26 34.43
CA PHE A 297 -47.26 -5.23 35.43
C PHE A 297 -48.54 -4.85 36.20
N GLU A 298 -49.61 -4.54 35.47
CA GLU A 298 -50.90 -4.13 36.04
C GLU A 298 -51.71 -5.31 36.58
N ARG A 299 -51.41 -6.54 36.12
CA ARG A 299 -52.10 -7.78 36.49
C ARG A 299 -53.64 -7.66 36.51
N PRO A 300 -54.28 -7.15 35.44
CA PRO A 300 -55.74 -7.05 35.39
C PRO A 300 -56.44 -8.42 35.37
N ILE A 301 -55.68 -9.49 35.09
CA ILE A 301 -56.13 -10.88 35.02
C ILE A 301 -55.06 -11.77 35.66
N LYS A 302 -55.49 -12.76 36.45
CA LYS A 302 -54.61 -13.72 37.13
C LYS A 302 -54.63 -15.07 36.43
N ALA A 303 -53.53 -15.82 36.57
CA ALA A 303 -53.46 -17.18 36.07
C ALA A 303 -54.52 -18.05 36.76
N GLY A 304 -55.51 -18.53 35.98
CA GLY A 304 -56.67 -19.29 36.46
C GLY A 304 -58.00 -18.57 36.34
N ASP A 305 -58.01 -17.28 35.97
CA ASP A 305 -59.25 -16.54 35.73
C ASP A 305 -59.91 -17.00 34.42
N PHE A 306 -61.23 -17.17 34.44
CA PHE A 306 -62.03 -17.32 33.22
C PHE A 306 -62.21 -15.93 32.60
N VAL A 307 -61.67 -15.77 31.39
CA VAL A 307 -61.69 -14.50 30.67
C VAL A 307 -62.35 -14.71 29.32
N THR A 308 -63.31 -13.84 28.99
CA THR A 308 -63.95 -13.77 27.68
C THR A 308 -63.26 -12.65 26.90
N VAL A 309 -62.78 -12.96 25.69
CA VAL A 309 -62.03 -12.02 24.84
C VAL A 309 -62.80 -11.83 23.54
N GLY A 310 -63.60 -10.76 23.48
CA GLY A 310 -64.55 -10.55 22.37
C GLY A 310 -65.82 -11.37 22.57
N ASP A 311 -66.27 -12.08 21.53
CA ASP A 311 -67.46 -12.96 21.56
C ASP A 311 -67.11 -14.43 21.90
N VAL A 312 -65.90 -14.70 22.41
CA VAL A 312 -65.41 -16.06 22.75
C VAL A 312 -64.89 -16.12 24.17
#